data_AF-A0A7S3MVU7-F1
#
_entry.id   AF-A0A7S3MVU7-F1
#
_cell.length_a   1.000
_cell.length_b   1.000
_cell.length_c   1.000
_cell.angle_alpha   90.00
_cell.angle_beta   90.00
_cell.angle_gamma   90.00
#
_symmetry.space_group_name_H-M   'P 1'
#
loop_
_entity.id
_entity.type
_entity.pdbx_description
1 polymer ?
#
loop_
_entity_poly.entity_id
_entity_poly.type
_entity_poly.pdbx_seq_one_letter_code
_entity_poly.pdbx_strand_id
1 'polypeptide(L)'
;VGEELAPAIEPLLQKQIVVKGSSMTLKLGDSIIEYAKEFKFYMTTKLRNPHYLPEVSTKVTMINFMITFEGLSDQLLGIVVEKENPELQTKKEQLVIESAKNKNKLQEIEDQILYTLQNSAGILEDAAGIEILQNAKVVSDDINKKQAIAEKTEIEIDEARQGYKPVAMRTSGLFFCITDLANIDPMYQYSLDFFKGLFITAIMNSERSEELAERLEFLNKEFLESLYRNICRSLFEKEKLLFSTLLTIKLLEMENKIDEAEFRFFLTGGVSLGDQ
;
A
#
# COMPACT_ATOMS: atom_id res chain seq x y z
N VAL A 1 -10.12 18.12 -5.60
CA VAL A 1 -11.28 18.80 -5.00
C VAL A 1 -10.83 19.43 -3.69
N GLY A 2 -11.30 20.65 -3.38
CA GLY A 2 -10.99 21.30 -2.10
C GLY A 2 -11.78 20.69 -0.94
N GLU A 3 -11.87 21.42 0.16
CA GLU A 3 -12.73 21.06 1.31
C GLU A 3 -14.22 21.33 1.04
N GLU A 4 -14.50 22.33 0.19
CA GLU A 4 -15.86 22.67 -0.23
C GLU A 4 -16.23 21.98 -1.54
N LEU A 5 -17.43 21.41 -1.58
CA LEU A 5 -18.03 20.80 -2.77
C LEU A 5 -19.02 21.77 -3.39
N ALA A 6 -19.00 21.88 -4.72
CA ALA A 6 -19.93 22.75 -5.43
C ALA A 6 -21.39 22.27 -5.24
N PRO A 7 -22.34 23.15 -4.89
CA PRO A 7 -23.75 22.75 -4.73
C PRO A 7 -24.36 22.12 -5.99
N ALA A 8 -23.82 22.44 -7.18
CA ALA A 8 -24.28 21.90 -8.45
C ALA A 8 -24.12 20.36 -8.55
N ILE A 9 -23.17 19.76 -7.81
CA ILE A 9 -22.96 18.30 -7.81
C ILE A 9 -23.79 17.58 -6.73
N GLU A 10 -24.47 18.32 -5.87
CA GLU A 10 -25.28 17.78 -4.77
C GLU A 10 -26.30 16.72 -5.21
N PRO A 11 -27.06 16.89 -6.31
CA PRO A 11 -28.00 15.88 -6.77
C PRO A 11 -27.31 14.56 -7.15
N LEU A 12 -26.08 14.63 -7.65
CA LEU A 12 -25.27 13.46 -8.00
C LEU A 12 -24.80 12.73 -6.74
N LEU A 13 -24.33 13.46 -5.73
CA LEU A 13 -23.86 12.88 -4.46
C LEU A 13 -24.99 12.18 -3.70
N GLN A 14 -26.18 12.78 -3.70
CA GLN A 14 -27.37 12.19 -3.07
C GLN A 14 -28.07 11.12 -3.92
N LYS A 15 -27.57 10.86 -5.14
CA LYS A 15 -28.21 9.94 -6.10
C LYS A 15 -29.69 10.28 -6.34
N GLN A 16 -30.01 11.56 -6.55
CA GLN A 16 -31.36 12.05 -6.89
C GLN A 16 -31.75 11.68 -8.34
N ILE A 17 -31.80 10.37 -8.61
CA ILE A 17 -32.09 9.82 -9.93
C ILE A 17 -33.61 9.71 -10.10
N VAL A 18 -34.13 10.31 -11.17
CA VAL A 18 -35.54 10.26 -11.54
C VAL A 18 -35.72 9.29 -12.70
N VAL A 19 -36.49 8.22 -12.46
CA VAL A 19 -36.84 7.25 -13.50
C VAL A 19 -38.04 7.76 -14.28
N LYS A 20 -37.88 7.99 -15.59
CA LYS A 20 -38.96 8.35 -16.52
C LYS A 20 -39.07 7.27 -17.59
N GLY A 21 -40.01 6.34 -17.42
CA GLY A 21 -40.14 5.19 -18.31
C GLY A 21 -38.94 4.25 -18.16
N SER A 22 -38.24 3.97 -19.27
CA SER A 22 -37.01 3.16 -19.30
C SER A 22 -35.73 3.96 -19.07
N SER A 23 -35.77 5.30 -19.14
CA SER A 23 -34.60 6.15 -18.97
C SER A 23 -34.49 6.67 -17.55
N MET A 24 -33.26 6.70 -17.03
CA MET A 24 -32.91 7.31 -15.75
C MET A 24 -32.34 8.69 -16.02
N THR A 25 -32.82 9.72 -15.34
CA THR A 25 -32.38 11.10 -15.53
C THR A 25 -31.96 11.72 -14.21
N LEU A 26 -31.02 12.63 -14.22
CA LEU A 26 -30.54 13.36 -13.05
C LEU A 26 -30.43 14.85 -13.41
N LYS A 27 -30.86 15.73 -12.50
CA LYS A 27 -30.69 17.17 -12.68
C LYS A 27 -29.33 17.58 -12.10
N LEU A 28 -28.44 18.13 -12.92
CA LEU A 28 -27.14 18.63 -12.50
C LEU A 28 -27.06 20.13 -12.81
N GLY A 29 -27.09 20.96 -11.76
CA GLY A 29 -27.31 22.41 -11.92
C GLY A 29 -28.63 22.69 -12.65
N ASP A 30 -28.56 23.38 -13.79
CA ASP A 30 -29.74 23.72 -14.61
C ASP A 30 -30.06 22.69 -15.70
N SER A 31 -29.20 21.68 -15.91
CA SER A 31 -29.36 20.71 -16.98
C SER A 31 -29.93 19.39 -16.47
N ILE A 32 -30.82 18.77 -17.24
CA ILE A 32 -31.29 17.41 -17.02
C ILE A 32 -30.46 16.49 -17.92
N ILE A 33 -29.72 15.58 -17.31
CA ILE A 33 -28.84 14.63 -18.00
C ILE A 33 -29.38 13.21 -17.84
N GLU A 34 -29.13 12.36 -18.83
CA GLU A 34 -29.39 10.93 -18.72
C GLU A 34 -28.33 10.26 -17.83
N TYR A 35 -28.76 9.34 -16.98
CA TYR A 35 -27.94 8.65 -16.00
C TYR A 35 -27.79 7.17 -16.38
N ALA A 36 -26.56 6.73 -16.64
CA ALA A 36 -26.24 5.33 -16.85
C ALA A 36 -26.04 4.60 -15.52
N LYS A 37 -26.57 3.37 -15.38
CA LYS A 37 -26.43 2.58 -14.13
C LYS A 37 -24.98 2.20 -13.82
N GLU A 38 -24.16 2.07 -14.85
CA GLU A 38 -22.75 1.69 -14.77
C GLU A 38 -21.84 2.89 -14.48
N PHE A 39 -22.38 4.11 -14.47
CA PHE A 39 -21.60 5.31 -14.21
C PHE A 39 -21.07 5.33 -12.77
N LYS A 40 -19.76 5.59 -12.63
CA LYS A 40 -19.10 5.76 -11.34
C LYS A 40 -18.45 7.14 -11.28
N PHE A 41 -18.68 7.85 -10.17
CA PHE A 41 -18.12 9.16 -9.93
C PHE A 41 -17.02 9.07 -8.87
N TYR A 42 -15.82 9.51 -9.23
CA TYR A 42 -14.67 9.55 -8.32
C TYR A 42 -14.17 10.99 -8.17
N MET A 43 -13.81 11.34 -6.95
CA MET A 43 -13.21 12.63 -6.61
C MET A 43 -11.87 12.38 -5.93
N THR A 44 -10.86 13.15 -6.32
CA THR A 44 -9.52 13.07 -5.70
C THR A 44 -9.13 14.42 -5.11
N THR A 45 -8.43 14.41 -3.98
CA THR A 45 -7.87 15.60 -3.34
C THR A 45 -6.38 15.41 -3.12
N LYS A 46 -5.61 16.50 -3.24
CA LYS A 46 -4.18 16.53 -2.93
C LYS A 46 -3.90 17.06 -1.52
N LEU A 47 -4.95 17.48 -0.79
CA LEU A 47 -4.82 17.97 0.57
C LEU A 47 -4.42 16.80 1.49
N ARG A 48 -3.39 16.99 2.33
CA ARG A 48 -2.86 15.95 3.21
C ARG A 48 -3.85 15.57 4.33
N ASN A 49 -4.56 16.57 4.87
CA ASN A 49 -5.53 16.38 5.94
C ASN A 49 -6.72 17.36 5.78
N PRO A 50 -7.58 17.15 4.76
CA PRO A 50 -8.72 18.02 4.51
C PRO A 50 -9.80 17.85 5.59
N HIS A 51 -10.38 18.96 6.06
CA HIS A 51 -11.50 18.93 6.99
C HIS A 51 -12.82 18.97 6.24
N TYR A 52 -13.46 17.80 6.07
CA TYR A 52 -14.79 17.71 5.49
C TYR A 52 -15.88 17.81 6.56
N LEU A 53 -16.92 18.60 6.29
CA LEU A 53 -18.10 18.66 7.15
C LEU A 53 -18.77 17.28 7.22
N PRO A 54 -19.38 16.91 8.37
CA PRO A 54 -20.08 15.62 8.51
C PRO A 54 -21.12 15.37 7.42
N GLU A 55 -21.77 16.43 6.94
CA GLU A 55 -22.71 16.38 5.83
C GLU A 55 -22.09 15.75 4.57
N VAL A 56 -20.85 16.09 4.23
CA VAL A 56 -20.13 15.49 3.09
C VAL A 56 -19.87 14.01 3.37
N SER A 57 -19.39 13.67 4.57
CA SER A 57 -19.07 12.29 4.97
C SER A 57 -20.27 11.35 4.97
N THR A 58 -21.50 11.86 5.13
CA THR A 58 -22.72 11.04 5.00
C THR A 58 -23.08 10.71 3.55
N LYS A 59 -22.66 11.53 2.59
CA LYS A 59 -23.04 11.41 1.18
C LYS A 59 -22.01 10.66 0.35
N VAL A 60 -20.73 10.72 0.74
CA VAL A 60 -19.63 10.10 -0.01
C VAL A 60 -18.85 9.14 0.87
N THR A 61 -18.36 8.06 0.27
CA THR A 61 -17.38 7.18 0.90
C THR A 61 -16.00 7.80 0.74
N MET A 62 -15.39 8.22 1.86
CA MET A 62 -14.02 8.72 1.87
C MET A 62 -13.03 7.57 1.93
N ILE A 63 -12.02 7.61 1.07
CA ILE A 63 -10.93 6.61 1.04
C ILE A 63 -9.63 7.36 1.34
N ASN A 64 -8.90 6.90 2.35
CA ASN A 64 -7.61 7.47 2.70
C ASN A 64 -6.50 6.85 1.82
N PHE A 65 -5.89 7.69 0.98
CA PHE A 65 -4.74 7.32 0.13
C PHE A 65 -3.39 7.76 0.72
N MET A 66 -3.36 8.19 1.99
CA MET A 66 -2.12 8.54 2.67
C MET A 66 -1.20 7.31 2.74
N ILE A 67 0.05 7.52 2.33
CA ILE A 67 1.09 6.49 2.42
C ILE A 67 1.38 6.27 3.90
N THR A 68 1.23 5.02 4.36
CA THR A 68 1.56 4.61 5.72
C THR A 68 3.00 4.10 5.78
N PHE A 69 3.60 4.13 6.99
CA PHE A 69 4.94 3.61 7.20
C PHE A 69 5.07 2.14 6.79
N GLU A 70 4.15 1.29 7.27
CA GLU A 70 4.10 -0.13 6.95
C GLU A 70 3.87 -0.36 5.45
N GLY A 71 2.89 0.32 4.85
CA GLY A 71 2.59 0.17 3.43
C GLY A 71 3.75 0.57 2.52
N LEU A 72 4.49 1.62 2.88
CA LEU A 72 5.70 1.99 2.15
C LEU A 72 6.85 1.01 2.38
N SER A 73 7.05 0.54 3.61
CA SER A 73 8.05 -0.49 3.92
C SER A 73 7.82 -1.76 3.12
N ASP A 74 6.57 -2.22 2.99
CA ASP A 74 6.24 -3.40 2.19
C ASP A 74 6.49 -3.18 0.69
N GLN A 75 6.17 -1.98 0.18
CA GLN A 75 6.48 -1.63 -1.21
C GLN A 75 7.99 -1.61 -1.48
N LEU A 76 8.78 -1.01 -0.59
CA LEU A 76 10.23 -0.95 -0.70
C LEU A 76 10.87 -2.33 -0.53
N LEU A 77 10.29 -3.19 0.33
CA LEU A 77 10.69 -4.58 0.46
C LEU A 77 10.49 -5.34 -0.86
N GLY A 78 9.35 -5.13 -1.54
CA GLY A 78 9.12 -5.66 -2.87
C GLY A 78 10.22 -5.24 -3.85
N ILE A 79 10.55 -3.95 -3.90
CA ILE A 79 11.56 -3.39 -4.80
C ILE A 79 12.95 -3.98 -4.55
N VAL A 80 13.40 -4.04 -3.29
CA VAL A 80 14.74 -4.57 -2.98
C VAL A 80 14.83 -6.06 -3.29
N VAL A 81 13.79 -6.84 -2.97
CA VAL A 81 13.73 -8.27 -3.28
C VAL A 81 13.74 -8.49 -4.80
N GLU A 82 12.97 -7.72 -5.56
CA GLU A 82 12.93 -7.80 -7.02
C GLU A 82 14.32 -7.57 -7.64
N LYS A 83 15.11 -6.64 -7.08
CA LYS A 83 16.45 -6.31 -7.61
C LYS A 83 17.58 -7.20 -7.10
N GLU A 84 17.47 -7.73 -5.88
CA GLU A 84 18.48 -8.61 -5.29
C GLU A 84 18.25 -10.08 -5.64
N ASN A 85 17.00 -10.53 -5.67
CA ASN A 85 16.63 -11.91 -5.93
C ASN A 85 15.39 -11.99 -6.85
N PRO A 86 15.56 -11.72 -8.16
CA PRO A 86 14.46 -11.71 -9.12
C PRO A 86 13.79 -13.09 -9.28
N GLU A 87 14.53 -14.17 -9.06
CA GLU A 87 13.98 -15.53 -9.11
C GLU A 87 12.99 -15.78 -7.96
N LEU A 88 13.31 -15.33 -6.74
CA LEU A 88 12.43 -15.41 -5.59
C LEU A 88 11.14 -14.61 -5.82
N GLN A 89 11.27 -13.40 -6.40
CA GLN A 89 10.12 -12.57 -6.74
C GLN A 89 9.22 -13.23 -7.81
N THR A 90 9.83 -13.79 -8.87
CA THR A 90 9.08 -14.51 -9.92
C THR A 90 8.34 -15.72 -9.37
N LYS A 91 8.98 -16.50 -8.49
CA LYS A 91 8.33 -17.64 -7.82
C LYS A 91 7.14 -17.20 -6.98
N LYS A 92 7.27 -16.09 -6.24
CA LYS A 92 6.16 -15.51 -5.46
C LYS A 92 4.98 -15.14 -6.37
N GLU A 93 5.24 -14.45 -7.47
CA GLU A 93 4.21 -14.02 -8.41
C GLU A 93 3.48 -15.22 -9.05
N GLN A 94 4.23 -16.26 -9.43
CA GLN A 94 3.65 -17.51 -9.94
C GLN A 94 2.75 -18.19 -8.91
N LEU A 95 3.20 -18.31 -7.66
CA LEU A 95 2.41 -18.91 -6.58
C LEU A 95 1.13 -18.12 -6.29
N VAL A 96 1.17 -16.79 -6.30
CA VAL A 96 -0.04 -15.95 -6.11
C VAL A 96 -1.05 -16.19 -7.22
N ILE A 97 -0.60 -16.25 -8.48
CA ILE A 97 -1.47 -16.53 -9.62
C ILE A 97 -2.06 -17.95 -9.55
N GLU A 98 -1.24 -18.94 -9.20
CA GLU A 98 -1.69 -20.34 -9.07
C GLU A 98 -2.68 -20.50 -7.91
N SER A 99 -2.40 -19.92 -6.75
CA SER A 99 -3.28 -19.88 -5.58
C SER A 99 -4.63 -19.25 -5.91
N ALA A 100 -4.64 -18.12 -6.63
CA ALA A 100 -5.88 -17.48 -7.08
C ALA A 100 -6.68 -18.37 -8.05
N LYS A 101 -6.02 -19.04 -9.00
CA LYS A 101 -6.66 -19.99 -9.92
C LYS A 101 -7.24 -21.19 -9.18
N ASN A 102 -6.50 -21.75 -8.21
CA ASN A 102 -6.94 -22.87 -7.40
C ASN A 102 -8.17 -22.50 -6.57
N LYS A 103 -8.17 -21.32 -5.95
CA LYS A 103 -9.31 -20.82 -5.17
C LYS A 103 -10.55 -20.61 -6.04
N ASN A 104 -10.40 -20.03 -7.23
CA ASN A 104 -11.51 -19.89 -8.17
C ASN A 104 -12.06 -21.26 -8.59
N LYS A 105 -11.18 -22.22 -8.88
CA LYS A 105 -11.59 -23.58 -9.28
C LYS A 105 -12.30 -24.34 -8.16
N LEU A 106 -11.90 -24.15 -6.91
CA LEU A 106 -12.63 -24.69 -5.75
C LEU A 106 -14.04 -24.11 -5.69
N GLN A 107 -14.19 -22.79 -5.88
CA GLN A 107 -15.49 -22.13 -5.90
C GLN A 107 -16.38 -22.65 -7.06
N GLU A 108 -15.81 -22.82 -8.26
CA GLU A 108 -16.53 -23.41 -9.40
C GLU A 108 -17.01 -24.84 -9.11
N ILE A 109 -16.19 -25.64 -8.43
CA ILE A 109 -16.55 -27.00 -8.01
C ILE A 109 -17.67 -26.97 -6.96
N GLU A 110 -17.60 -26.07 -5.98
CA GLU A 110 -18.66 -25.88 -4.99
C GLU A 110 -19.98 -25.47 -5.65
N ASP A 111 -19.96 -24.52 -6.59
CA ASP A 111 -21.13 -24.09 -7.35
C ASP A 111 -21.71 -25.24 -8.18
N GLN A 112 -20.87 -26.07 -8.79
CA GLN A 112 -21.30 -27.28 -9.51
C GLN A 112 -21.98 -28.29 -8.58
N ILE A 113 -21.41 -28.54 -7.39
CA ILE A 113 -22.00 -29.44 -6.39
C ILE A 113 -23.38 -28.93 -5.96
N LEU A 114 -23.50 -27.63 -5.65
CA LEU A 114 -24.76 -27.00 -5.26
C LEU A 114 -25.81 -27.09 -6.38
N TYR A 115 -25.42 -26.82 -7.62
CA TYR A 115 -26.30 -26.93 -8.78
C TYR A 115 -26.83 -28.36 -8.96
N THR A 116 -25.96 -29.37 -8.85
CA THR A 116 -26.35 -30.77 -8.96
C THR A 116 -27.29 -31.18 -7.83
N LEU A 117 -26.99 -30.78 -6.58
CA LEU A 117 -27.85 -31.04 -5.40
C LEU A 117 -29.25 -30.42 -5.55
N GLN A 118 -29.33 -29.20 -6.05
CA GLN A 118 -30.59 -28.47 -6.19
C GLN A 118 -31.49 -29.04 -7.29
N ASN A 119 -30.91 -29.54 -8.38
CA ASN A 119 -31.66 -30.06 -9.52
C ASN A 119 -31.96 -31.55 -9.44
N SER A 120 -31.27 -32.31 -8.58
CA SER A 120 -31.56 -33.72 -8.36
C SER A 120 -32.77 -33.87 -7.42
N ALA A 121 -33.91 -34.32 -7.94
CA ALA A 121 -35.10 -34.63 -7.13
C ALA A 121 -34.93 -35.89 -6.24
N GLY A 122 -33.89 -36.68 -6.49
CA GLY A 122 -33.49 -37.86 -5.71
C GLY A 122 -32.07 -38.27 -6.06
N ILE A 123 -31.08 -37.76 -5.31
CA ILE A 123 -29.65 -37.89 -5.67
C ILE A 123 -29.12 -39.33 -5.67
N LEU A 124 -29.82 -40.23 -4.97
CA LEU A 124 -29.50 -41.67 -4.93
C LEU A 124 -29.93 -42.40 -6.21
N GLU A 125 -30.81 -41.81 -7.01
CA GLU A 125 -31.32 -42.39 -8.26
C GLU A 125 -30.64 -41.80 -9.50
N ASP A 126 -29.95 -40.66 -9.35
CA ASP A 126 -29.23 -39.98 -10.43
C ASP A 126 -27.75 -40.40 -10.49
N ALA A 127 -27.48 -41.46 -11.27
CA ALA A 127 -26.14 -41.96 -11.50
C ALA A 127 -25.17 -40.89 -12.07
N ALA A 128 -25.67 -39.94 -12.87
CA ALA A 128 -24.85 -38.87 -13.42
C ALA A 128 -24.50 -37.83 -12.34
N GLY A 129 -25.45 -37.51 -11.45
CA GLY A 129 -25.20 -36.67 -10.28
C GLY A 129 -24.14 -37.26 -9.35
N ILE A 130 -24.20 -38.57 -9.07
CA ILE A 130 -23.22 -39.28 -8.23
C ILE A 130 -21.81 -39.22 -8.85
N GLU A 131 -21.69 -39.45 -10.15
CA GLU A 131 -20.40 -39.40 -10.85
C GLU A 131 -19.77 -37.99 -10.82
N ILE A 132 -20.58 -36.95 -11.03
CA ILE A 132 -20.15 -35.55 -10.95
C ILE A 132 -19.64 -35.23 -9.53
N LEU A 133 -20.38 -35.63 -8.49
CA LEU A 133 -19.98 -35.41 -7.09
C LEU A 133 -18.68 -36.15 -6.73
N GLN A 134 -18.51 -37.38 -7.23
CA GLN A 134 -17.31 -38.16 -6.98
C GLN A 134 -16.08 -37.56 -7.67
N ASN A 135 -16.22 -37.11 -8.92
CA ASN A 135 -15.15 -36.42 -9.65
C ASN A 135 -14.82 -35.05 -9.01
N ALA A 136 -15.84 -34.28 -8.63
CA ALA A 136 -15.68 -33.01 -7.92
C ALA A 136 -14.89 -33.18 -6.62
N LYS A 137 -15.20 -34.22 -5.84
CA LYS A 137 -14.47 -34.55 -4.61
C LYS A 137 -12.99 -34.86 -4.87
N VAL A 138 -12.69 -35.70 -5.85
CA VAL A 138 -11.30 -36.06 -6.19
C VAL A 138 -10.50 -34.83 -6.62
N VAL A 139 -11.08 -33.96 -7.45
CA VAL A 139 -10.42 -32.74 -7.92
C VAL A 139 -10.25 -31.73 -6.76
N SER A 140 -11.25 -31.58 -5.90
CA SER A 140 -11.16 -30.72 -4.71
C SER A 140 -10.07 -31.19 -3.75
N ASP A 141 -9.99 -32.50 -3.47
CA ASP A 141 -8.96 -33.08 -2.61
C ASP A 141 -7.54 -32.88 -3.19
N ASP A 142 -7.37 -32.96 -4.52
CA ASP A 142 -6.09 -32.66 -5.18
C ASP A 142 -5.71 -31.18 -5.08
N ILE A 143 -6.67 -30.26 -5.32
CA ILE A 143 -6.43 -28.82 -5.21
C ILE A 143 -6.08 -28.44 -3.77
N ASN A 144 -6.78 -28.99 -2.78
CA ASN A 144 -6.48 -28.73 -1.37
C ASN A 144 -5.06 -29.17 -0.98
N LYS A 145 -4.58 -30.30 -1.51
CA LYS A 145 -3.18 -30.73 -1.31
C LYS A 145 -2.19 -29.77 -1.95
N LYS A 146 -2.45 -29.33 -3.18
CA LYS A 146 -1.61 -28.33 -3.87
C LYS A 146 -1.60 -27.00 -3.13
N GLN A 147 -2.75 -26.56 -2.62
CA GLN A 147 -2.88 -25.33 -1.85
C GLN A 147 -2.06 -25.40 -0.55
N ALA A 148 -2.10 -26.53 0.17
CA ALA A 148 -1.30 -26.72 1.36
C ALA A 148 0.23 -26.70 1.09
N ILE A 149 0.67 -27.17 -0.08
CA ILE A 149 2.07 -27.06 -0.50
C ILE A 149 2.41 -25.61 -0.87
N ALA A 150 1.53 -24.93 -1.59
CA ALA A 150 1.70 -23.53 -1.98
C ALA A 150 1.80 -22.60 -0.75
N GLU A 151 0.97 -22.81 0.28
CA GLU A 151 1.02 -22.07 1.54
C GLU A 151 2.36 -22.26 2.28
N LYS A 152 2.87 -23.49 2.36
CA LYS A 152 4.20 -23.75 2.94
C LYS A 152 5.31 -23.05 2.16
N THR A 153 5.23 -23.13 0.82
CA THR A 153 6.21 -22.48 -0.06
C THR A 153 6.15 -20.96 0.07
N GLU A 154 4.96 -20.40 0.26
CA GLU A 154 4.76 -18.96 0.48
C GLU A 154 5.41 -18.50 1.79
N ILE A 155 5.29 -19.28 2.86
CA ILE A 155 5.97 -19.00 4.14
C ILE A 155 7.49 -18.99 3.96
N GLU A 156 8.06 -20.01 3.31
CA GLU A 156 9.51 -20.08 3.06
C GLU A 156 10.01 -18.89 2.22
N ILE A 157 9.22 -18.49 1.21
CA ILE A 157 9.53 -17.32 0.39
C ILE A 157 9.46 -16.04 1.21
N ASP A 158 8.45 -15.87 2.06
CA ASP A 158 8.34 -14.69 2.90
C ASP A 158 9.41 -14.63 3.97
N GLU A 159 9.85 -15.76 4.53
CA GLU A 159 11.03 -15.84 5.41
C GLU A 159 12.30 -15.38 4.68
N ALA A 160 12.53 -15.83 3.44
CA ALA A 160 13.65 -15.36 2.64
C ALA A 160 13.58 -13.84 2.36
N ARG A 161 12.37 -13.29 2.17
CA ARG A 161 12.16 -11.85 1.99
C ARG A 161 12.39 -11.06 3.27
N GLN A 162 12.06 -11.62 4.43
CA GLN A 162 12.22 -10.95 5.73
C GLN A 162 13.66 -10.51 6.00
N GLY A 163 14.66 -11.18 5.42
CA GLY A 163 16.06 -10.76 5.48
C GLY A 163 16.30 -9.32 5.01
N TYR A 164 15.53 -8.82 4.04
CA TYR A 164 15.66 -7.46 3.52
C TYR A 164 14.75 -6.43 4.22
N LYS A 165 13.87 -6.87 5.12
CA LYS A 165 12.92 -6.01 5.84
C LYS A 165 13.60 -4.86 6.60
N PRO A 166 14.75 -5.04 7.27
CA PRO A 166 15.42 -3.94 7.97
C PRO A 166 15.80 -2.77 7.04
N VAL A 167 16.29 -3.06 5.83
CA VAL A 167 16.62 -2.03 4.83
C VAL A 167 15.35 -1.30 4.39
N ALA A 168 14.27 -2.03 4.10
CA ALA A 168 13.02 -1.43 3.68
C ALA A 168 12.38 -0.54 4.78
N MET A 169 12.46 -0.97 6.04
CA MET A 169 12.02 -0.16 7.19
C MET A 169 12.86 1.10 7.32
N ARG A 170 14.20 0.98 7.28
CA ARG A 170 15.14 2.12 7.32
C ARG A 170 14.83 3.14 6.22
N THR A 171 14.75 2.68 4.98
CA THR A 171 14.43 3.51 3.82
C THR A 171 13.06 4.18 3.94
N SER A 172 12.04 3.49 4.43
CA SER A 172 10.72 4.10 4.71
C SER A 172 10.82 5.25 5.72
N GLY A 173 11.55 5.06 6.82
CA GLY A 173 11.76 6.12 7.81
C GLY A 173 12.45 7.37 7.24
N LEU A 174 13.41 7.16 6.34
CA LEU A 174 14.08 8.25 5.62
C LEU A 174 13.12 8.99 4.68
N PHE A 175 12.17 8.30 4.04
CA PHE A 175 11.14 8.95 3.23
C PHE A 175 10.28 9.89 4.08
N PHE A 176 9.79 9.42 5.24
CA PHE A 176 8.97 10.29 6.10
C PHE A 176 9.77 11.50 6.61
N CYS A 177 11.04 11.30 6.94
CA CYS A 177 11.94 12.39 7.32
C CYS A 177 12.06 13.47 6.24
N ILE A 178 12.17 13.09 4.95
CA ILE A 178 12.24 14.08 3.86
C ILE A 178 10.87 14.70 3.55
N THR A 179 9.76 13.97 3.74
CA THR A 179 8.42 14.55 3.53
C THR A 179 8.07 15.60 4.55
N ASP A 180 8.63 15.50 5.75
CA ASP A 180 8.41 16.48 6.82
C ASP A 180 9.22 17.77 6.62
N LEU A 181 10.17 17.81 5.67
CA LEU A 181 10.85 19.05 5.27
C LEU A 181 9.90 20.09 4.66
N ALA A 182 8.76 19.66 4.12
CA ALA A 182 7.72 20.56 3.63
C ALA A 182 7.14 21.46 4.74
N ASN A 183 7.31 21.09 6.02
CA ASN A 183 6.93 21.92 7.17
C ASN A 183 7.90 23.08 7.40
N ILE A 184 9.14 22.98 6.90
CA ILE A 184 10.15 24.05 6.98
C ILE A 184 9.92 25.05 5.83
N ASP A 185 9.87 24.53 4.61
CA ASP A 185 9.57 25.33 3.42
C ASP A 185 8.67 24.51 2.47
N PRO A 186 7.53 25.04 2.00
CA PRO A 186 6.66 24.35 1.06
C PRO A 186 7.34 23.92 -0.25
N MET A 187 8.49 24.50 -0.61
CA MET A 187 9.29 24.09 -1.77
C MET A 187 9.98 22.72 -1.59
N TYR A 188 10.16 22.24 -0.36
CA TYR A 188 10.81 20.96 -0.06
C TYR A 188 9.84 19.78 -0.13
N GLN A 189 9.31 19.56 -1.32
CA GLN A 189 8.41 18.44 -1.62
C GLN A 189 9.06 17.49 -2.62
N TYR A 190 9.04 16.20 -2.29
CA TYR A 190 9.60 15.14 -3.11
C TYR A 190 8.53 14.10 -3.40
N SER A 191 8.45 13.66 -4.66
CA SER A 191 7.51 12.60 -5.03
C SER A 191 8.02 11.24 -4.58
N LEU A 192 7.08 10.32 -4.32
CA LEU A 192 7.43 8.94 -4.03
C LEU A 192 8.18 8.28 -5.21
N ASP A 193 7.83 8.62 -6.45
CA ASP A 193 8.48 8.07 -7.64
C ASP A 193 9.96 8.50 -7.73
N PHE A 194 10.26 9.76 -7.42
CA PHE A 194 11.65 10.23 -7.32
C PHE A 194 12.42 9.43 -6.26
N PHE A 195 11.84 9.26 -5.09
CA PHE A 195 12.45 8.52 -3.99
C PHE A 195 12.68 7.04 -4.32
N LYS A 196 11.69 6.37 -4.93
CA LYS A 196 11.82 4.99 -5.41
C LYS A 196 12.89 4.86 -6.49
N GLY A 197 12.94 5.80 -7.43
CA GLY A 197 13.99 5.84 -8.46
C GLY A 197 15.37 5.93 -7.85
N LEU A 198 15.55 6.80 -6.85
CA LEU A 198 16.80 6.92 -6.11
C LEU A 198 17.19 5.62 -5.39
N PHE A 199 16.21 4.96 -4.76
CA PHE A 199 16.44 3.69 -4.08
C PHE A 199 16.89 2.59 -5.04
N ILE A 200 16.25 2.48 -6.22
CA ILE A 200 16.64 1.54 -7.27
C ILE A 200 18.05 1.84 -7.76
N THR A 201 18.39 3.10 -8.00
CA THR A 201 19.75 3.50 -8.40
C THR A 201 20.78 3.14 -7.33
N ALA A 202 20.49 3.36 -6.05
CA ALA A 202 21.38 2.99 -4.95
C ALA A 202 21.59 1.46 -4.87
N ILE A 203 20.53 0.67 -5.05
CA ILE A 203 20.65 -0.80 -5.08
C ILE A 203 21.60 -1.25 -6.21
N MET A 204 21.47 -0.65 -7.41
CA MET A 204 22.31 -1.00 -8.55
C MET A 204 23.78 -0.59 -8.39
N ASN A 205 24.05 0.53 -7.72
CA ASN A 205 25.41 1.07 -7.57
C ASN A 205 26.15 0.54 -6.33
N SER A 206 25.42 0.03 -5.34
CA SER A 206 25.99 -0.48 -4.09
C SER A 206 26.85 -1.75 -4.29
N GLU A 207 27.89 -1.89 -3.47
CA GLU A 207 28.81 -3.03 -3.50
C GLU A 207 28.10 -4.36 -3.18
N ARG A 208 28.31 -5.37 -4.04
CA ARG A 208 27.72 -6.72 -3.87
C ARG A 208 28.52 -7.50 -2.81
N SER A 209 27.81 -8.22 -1.94
CA SER A 209 28.39 -9.20 -1.01
C SER A 209 27.54 -10.47 -1.03
N GLU A 210 28.18 -11.62 -0.79
CA GLU A 210 27.50 -12.92 -0.61
C GLU A 210 26.87 -13.04 0.78
N GLU A 211 27.40 -12.33 1.77
CA GLU A 211 26.84 -12.29 3.11
C GLU A 211 25.71 -11.27 3.18
N LEU A 212 24.50 -11.74 3.54
CA LEU A 212 23.33 -10.88 3.59
C LEU A 212 23.55 -9.68 4.52
N ALA A 213 24.09 -9.90 5.72
CA ALA A 213 24.31 -8.84 6.70
C ALA A 213 25.20 -7.70 6.14
N GLU A 214 26.33 -8.05 5.54
CA GLU A 214 27.24 -7.09 4.91
C GLU A 214 26.57 -6.38 3.72
N ARG A 215 25.81 -7.13 2.89
CA ARG A 215 25.04 -6.56 1.79
C ARG A 215 24.02 -5.52 2.26
N LEU A 216 23.31 -5.77 3.37
CA LEU A 216 22.36 -4.81 3.93
C LEU A 216 23.05 -3.51 4.39
N GLU A 217 24.26 -3.61 4.95
CA GLU A 217 25.04 -2.43 5.35
C GLU A 217 25.46 -1.59 4.13
N PHE A 218 25.96 -2.22 3.07
CA PHE A 218 26.30 -1.52 1.83
C PHE A 218 25.10 -0.84 1.18
N LEU A 219 23.94 -1.51 1.14
CA LEU A 219 22.69 -0.93 0.64
C LEU A 219 22.28 0.30 1.45
N ASN A 220 22.31 0.19 2.78
CA ASN A 220 21.94 1.29 3.67
C ASN A 220 22.89 2.49 3.51
N LYS A 221 24.19 2.23 3.43
CA LYS A 221 25.21 3.28 3.29
C LYS A 221 25.08 4.01 1.95
N GLU A 222 25.04 3.27 0.84
CA GLU A 222 24.94 3.85 -0.50
C GLU A 222 23.64 4.64 -0.65
N PHE A 223 22.52 4.10 -0.16
CA PHE A 223 21.26 4.82 -0.23
C PHE A 223 21.27 6.10 0.62
N LEU A 224 21.81 6.05 1.83
CA LEU A 224 21.91 7.22 2.70
C LEU A 224 22.76 8.33 2.07
N GLU A 225 23.92 7.99 1.52
CA GLU A 225 24.79 8.95 0.83
C GLU A 225 24.11 9.54 -0.41
N SER A 226 23.48 8.68 -1.22
CA SER A 226 22.76 9.09 -2.43
C SER A 226 21.58 10.01 -2.10
N LEU A 227 20.80 9.69 -1.06
CA LEU A 227 19.70 10.51 -0.55
C LEU A 227 20.21 11.86 -0.06
N TYR A 228 21.21 11.86 0.82
CA TYR A 228 21.75 13.09 1.36
C TYR A 228 22.27 14.02 0.25
N ARG A 229 23.05 13.50 -0.70
CA ARG A 229 23.59 14.30 -1.82
C ARG A 229 22.48 14.87 -2.70
N ASN A 230 21.45 14.09 -3.01
CA ASN A 230 20.37 14.55 -3.89
C ASN A 230 19.45 15.58 -3.21
N ILE A 231 19.11 15.38 -1.94
CA ILE A 231 18.29 16.33 -1.18
C ILE A 231 19.07 17.63 -0.94
N CYS A 232 20.33 17.57 -0.49
CA CYS A 232 21.16 18.76 -0.24
C CYS A 232 21.41 19.62 -1.48
N ARG A 233 21.31 19.08 -2.71
CA ARG A 233 21.37 19.89 -3.94
C ARG A 233 20.16 20.81 -4.12
N SER A 234 19.04 20.47 -3.51
CA SER A 234 17.77 21.23 -3.59
C SER A 234 17.50 22.13 -2.39
N LEU A 235 18.21 21.94 -1.27
CA LEU A 235 18.08 22.76 -0.06
C LEU A 235 18.93 24.03 -0.13
N PHE A 236 18.49 25.13 0.50
CA PHE A 236 19.41 26.26 0.70
C PHE A 236 20.46 25.92 1.76
N GLU A 237 21.57 26.65 1.75
CA GLU A 237 22.72 26.38 2.62
C GLU A 237 22.35 26.38 4.11
N LYS A 238 21.43 27.28 4.51
CA LYS A 238 21.00 27.42 5.91
C LYS A 238 20.23 26.19 6.42
N GLU A 239 19.52 25.46 5.56
CA GLU A 239 18.76 24.26 5.94
C GLU A 239 19.56 22.95 5.87
N LYS A 240 20.76 22.94 5.25
CA LYS A 240 21.56 21.69 5.13
C LYS A 240 21.96 21.12 6.49
N LEU A 241 22.38 21.97 7.43
CA LEU A 241 22.75 21.54 8.77
C LEU A 241 21.54 21.00 9.55
N LEU A 242 20.39 21.65 9.40
CA LEU A 242 19.13 21.21 9.99
C LEU A 242 18.73 19.84 9.43
N PHE A 243 18.78 19.66 8.12
CA PHE A 243 18.49 18.37 7.49
C PHE A 243 19.44 17.27 7.96
N SER A 244 20.75 17.53 8.02
CA SER A 244 21.72 16.56 8.56
C SER A 244 21.37 16.16 9.99
N THR A 245 20.98 17.11 10.83
CA THR A 245 20.61 16.86 12.23
C THR A 245 19.33 16.02 12.32
N LEU A 246 18.30 16.38 11.55
CA LEU A 246 17.04 15.62 11.48
C LEU A 246 17.27 14.19 11.00
N LEU A 247 18.11 14.00 9.98
CA LEU A 247 18.45 12.69 9.44
C LEU A 247 19.16 11.81 10.47
N THR A 248 20.12 12.37 11.20
CA THR A 248 20.84 11.68 12.28
C THR A 248 19.90 11.30 13.42
N ILE A 249 19.06 12.22 13.88
CA ILE A 249 18.06 11.95 14.93
C ILE A 249 17.14 10.83 14.47
N LYS A 250 16.61 10.90 13.24
CA LYS A 250 15.71 9.86 12.71
C LYS A 250 16.37 8.48 12.68
N LEU A 251 17.62 8.40 12.23
CA LEU A 251 18.36 7.13 12.23
C LEU A 251 18.55 6.57 13.63
N LEU A 252 18.90 7.42 14.61
CA LEU A 252 19.08 7.00 15.99
C LEU A 252 17.74 6.61 16.67
N GLU A 253 16.64 7.30 16.35
CA GLU A 253 15.28 6.91 16.79
C GLU A 253 14.94 5.50 16.28
N MET A 254 15.20 5.21 15.01
CA MET A 254 14.91 3.90 14.42
C MET A 254 15.75 2.77 15.01
N GLU A 255 16.94 3.09 15.51
CA GLU A 255 17.80 2.17 16.24
C GLU A 255 17.48 2.10 17.75
N ASN A 256 16.46 2.83 18.22
CA ASN A 256 16.09 2.99 19.63
C ASN A 256 17.26 3.46 20.50
N LYS A 257 18.11 4.34 19.96
CA LYS A 257 19.29 4.90 20.64
C LYS A 257 19.07 6.31 21.21
N ILE A 258 17.85 6.84 21.10
CA ILE A 258 17.47 8.14 21.66
C ILE A 258 16.51 7.93 22.82
N ASP A 259 16.83 8.54 23.95
CA ASP A 259 15.88 8.75 25.04
C ASP A 259 14.97 9.94 24.69
N GLU A 260 13.66 9.70 24.67
CA GLU A 260 12.68 10.71 24.30
C GLU A 260 12.66 11.90 25.29
N ALA A 261 12.92 11.66 26.58
CA ALA A 261 12.96 12.71 27.59
C ALA A 261 14.20 13.60 27.42
N GLU A 262 15.37 13.01 27.16
CA GLU A 262 16.59 13.76 26.86
C GLU A 262 16.45 14.57 25.57
N PHE A 263 15.86 13.98 24.53
CA PHE A 263 15.63 14.67 23.27
C PHE A 263 14.63 15.82 23.42
N ARG A 264 13.53 15.62 24.15
CA ARG A 264 12.60 16.71 24.48
C ARG A 264 13.28 17.83 25.25
N PHE A 265 14.10 17.49 26.26
CA PHE A 265 14.87 18.49 27.01
C PHE A 265 15.85 19.25 26.11
N PHE A 266 16.50 18.58 25.17
CA PHE A 266 17.38 19.22 24.18
C PHE A 266 16.61 20.22 23.30
N LEU A 267 15.38 19.88 22.88
CA LEU A 267 14.55 20.74 22.04
C LEU A 267 13.90 21.90 22.81
N THR A 268 13.37 21.67 24.01
CA THR A 268 12.65 22.70 24.79
C THR A 268 13.57 23.53 25.66
N GLY A 269 14.81 23.08 25.86
CA GLY A 269 15.66 23.52 26.95
C GLY A 269 15.07 23.11 28.31
N GLY A 270 15.81 23.40 29.38
CA GLY A 270 15.22 23.37 30.72
C GLY A 270 14.21 24.50 30.83
N VAL A 271 12.95 24.15 31.16
CA VAL A 271 11.96 25.14 31.57
C VAL A 271 12.50 25.75 32.86
N SER A 272 13.20 26.88 32.75
CA SER A 272 13.44 27.74 33.89
C SER A 272 12.06 28.12 34.41
N LEU A 273 11.69 27.58 35.59
CA LEU A 273 10.65 28.18 36.40
C LEU A 273 11.14 29.59 36.68
N GLY A 274 10.72 30.54 35.84
CA GLY A 274 11.01 31.95 36.04
C GLY A 274 10.63 32.32 37.46
N ASP A 275 11.55 32.99 38.13
CA ASP A 275 11.38 33.53 39.47
C ASP A 275 10.00 34.22 39.58
N GLN A 276 9.29 33.89 40.67
CA GLN A 276 8.12 34.61 41.15
C GLN A 276 8.45 36.07 41.45
#